data_AF-A0AAD7VXR7-F1
#
_entry.id   AF-A0AAD7VXR7-F1
#
_cell.length_a   1.000
_cell.length_b   1.000
_cell.length_c   1.000
_cell.angle_alpha   90.00
_cell.angle_beta   90.00
_cell.angle_gamma   90.00
#
_symmetry.space_group_name_H-M   'P 1'
#
loop_
_entity.id
_entity.type
_entity.pdbx_description
1 polymer ?
#
loop_
_entity_poly.entity_id
_entity_poly.type
_entity_poly.pdbx_seq_one_letter_code
_entity_poly.pdbx_strand_id
1 'polypeptide(L)'
;MIRQDVLRTFPEMQYFQQEDVRDKLTDILFCYARENEQLLYKQGMHELLAPIVFILHCDHQAFQHASETASPSAEMKSLLNPEFHEHDAYAMFSQLMETAEPWFSSFEREVRKGKDEVMTSIPFARPQDAGPSVAIVTKVNRIQDQLVKKHDIELHMHLNRLEIAPQIYGM
;
A
#
# COMPACT_ATOMS: atom_id res chain seq x y z
N MET A 1 12.70 3.38 -8.56
CA MET A 1 11.78 3.65 -7.44
C MET A 1 11.37 2.35 -6.77
N ILE A 2 10.60 1.47 -7.42
CA ILE A 2 10.14 0.16 -6.86
C ILE A 2 11.27 -0.61 -6.13
N ARG A 3 12.37 -0.93 -6.81
CA ARG A 3 13.49 -1.68 -6.20
C ARG A 3 14.07 -1.00 -4.95
N GLN A 4 14.13 0.34 -4.90
CA GLN A 4 14.67 1.06 -3.75
C GLN A 4 13.75 0.96 -2.52
N ASP A 5 12.45 0.93 -2.76
CA ASP A 5 11.44 0.79 -1.71
C ASP A 5 11.36 -0.67 -1.25
N VAL A 6 11.35 -1.62 -2.19
CA VAL A 6 11.39 -3.07 -1.92
C VAL A 6 12.61 -3.46 -1.07
N LEU A 7 13.79 -2.90 -1.34
CA LEU A 7 15.00 -3.16 -0.54
C LEU A 7 14.86 -2.75 0.93
N ARG A 8 13.95 -1.81 1.25
CA ARG A 8 13.72 -1.26 2.59
C ARG A 8 12.42 -1.78 3.22
N THR A 9 11.70 -2.68 2.56
CA THR A 9 10.46 -3.28 3.08
C THR A 9 10.76 -4.23 4.22
N PHE A 10 10.20 -3.95 5.41
CA PHE A 10 10.27 -4.80 6.62
C PHE A 10 11.67 -5.41 6.85
N PRO A 11 12.73 -4.59 6.97
CA PRO A 11 14.12 -5.05 7.03
C PRO A 11 14.41 -5.94 8.24
N GLU A 12 13.60 -5.86 9.28
CA GLU A 12 13.65 -6.71 10.47
C GLU A 12 13.27 -8.17 10.21
N MET A 13 12.56 -8.46 9.12
CA MET A 13 12.13 -9.81 8.77
C MET A 13 13.03 -10.43 7.70
N GLN A 14 13.67 -11.56 8.03
CA GLN A 14 14.59 -12.26 7.12
C GLN A 14 13.92 -12.67 5.79
N TYR A 15 12.61 -12.95 5.79
CA TYR A 15 11.86 -13.29 4.59
C TYR A 15 11.98 -12.22 3.50
N PHE A 16 11.82 -10.93 3.83
CA PHE A 16 11.91 -9.84 2.86
C PHE A 16 13.35 -9.45 2.47
N GLN A 17 14.34 -10.09 3.09
CA GLN A 17 15.74 -9.93 2.70
C GLN A 17 16.14 -10.88 1.55
N GLN A 18 15.37 -11.95 1.32
CA GLN A 18 15.62 -12.92 0.26
C GLN A 18 15.46 -12.27 -1.12
N GLU A 19 16.35 -12.62 -2.05
CA GLU A 19 16.35 -12.06 -3.41
C GLU A 19 15.09 -12.46 -4.19
N ASP A 20 14.66 -13.72 -4.08
CA ASP A 20 13.45 -14.21 -4.77
C ASP A 20 12.19 -13.49 -4.30
N VAL A 21 12.08 -13.16 -3.01
CA VAL A 21 10.96 -12.40 -2.45
C VAL A 21 10.98 -10.95 -2.96
N ARG A 22 12.17 -10.33 -3.06
CA ARG A 22 12.31 -8.96 -3.58
C ARG A 22 12.00 -8.89 -5.07
N ASP A 23 12.38 -9.90 -5.84
CA ASP A 23 12.05 -10.00 -7.25
C ASP A 23 10.55 -10.15 -7.44
N LYS A 24 9.90 -11.07 -6.71
CA LYS A 24 8.42 -11.21 -6.67
C LYS A 24 7.71 -9.90 -6.40
N LEU A 25 8.10 -9.19 -5.32
CA LEU A 25 7.52 -7.89 -4.98
C LEU A 25 7.74 -6.87 -6.10
N THR A 26 8.93 -6.84 -6.69
CA THR A 26 9.27 -5.90 -7.76
C THR A 26 8.43 -6.16 -9.01
N ASP A 27 8.28 -7.42 -9.40
CA ASP A 27 7.58 -7.82 -10.62
C ASP A 27 6.08 -7.56 -10.50
N ILE A 28 5.47 -7.92 -9.36
CA ILE A 28 4.05 -7.64 -9.08
C ILE A 28 3.78 -6.12 -9.11
N LEU A 29 4.59 -5.32 -8.42
CA LEU A 29 4.43 -3.85 -8.39
C LEU A 29 4.66 -3.23 -9.77
N PHE A 30 5.60 -3.78 -10.55
CA PHE A 30 5.86 -3.33 -11.91
C PHE A 30 4.71 -3.64 -12.85
N CYS A 31 4.19 -4.87 -12.83
CA CYS A 31 3.00 -5.26 -13.59
C CYS A 31 1.81 -4.37 -13.23
N TYR A 32 1.55 -4.18 -11.94
CA TYR A 32 0.44 -3.34 -11.49
C TYR A 32 0.58 -1.90 -12.00
N ALA A 33 1.77 -1.32 -11.89
CA ALA A 33 2.03 0.04 -12.37
C ALA A 33 1.88 0.18 -13.89
N ARG A 34 2.18 -0.87 -14.65
CA ARG A 34 1.99 -0.89 -16.12
C ARG A 34 0.53 -1.03 -16.51
N GLU A 35 -0.26 -1.80 -15.78
CA GLU A 35 -1.70 -1.93 -16.03
C GLU A 35 -2.48 -0.70 -15.58
N ASN A 36 -1.97 0.04 -14.58
CA ASN A 36 -2.62 1.21 -13.99
C ASN A 36 -1.84 2.49 -14.31
N GLU A 37 -1.70 2.82 -15.60
CA GLU A 37 -0.88 3.95 -16.07
C GLU A 37 -1.27 5.33 -15.49
N GLN A 38 -2.53 5.48 -15.06
CA GLN A 38 -3.01 6.72 -14.43
C GLN A 38 -2.46 6.91 -13.00
N LEU A 39 -2.30 5.81 -12.26
CA LEU A 39 -1.81 5.84 -10.88
C LEU A 39 -0.30 5.65 -10.83
N LEU A 40 0.22 4.71 -11.62
CA LEU A 40 1.59 4.19 -11.57
C LEU A 40 1.93 3.66 -10.16
N TYR A 41 3.19 3.25 -9.98
CA TYR A 41 3.70 2.92 -8.66
C TYR A 41 3.84 4.17 -7.78
N LYS A 42 3.37 4.08 -6.53
CA LYS A 42 3.57 5.08 -5.48
C LYS A 42 4.24 4.44 -4.26
N GLN A 43 5.09 5.22 -3.58
CA GLN A 43 5.70 4.79 -2.33
C GLN A 43 4.61 4.42 -1.32
N GLY A 44 4.84 3.37 -0.52
CA GLY A 44 3.84 2.77 0.37
C GLY A 44 3.07 1.60 -0.24
N MET A 45 2.93 1.51 -1.57
CA MET A 45 2.28 0.35 -2.20
C MET A 45 3.00 -0.98 -1.90
N HIS A 46 4.33 -0.94 -1.74
CA HIS A 46 5.11 -2.11 -1.36
C HIS A 46 4.77 -2.62 0.05
N GLU A 47 4.38 -1.73 0.96
CA GLU A 47 3.97 -2.09 2.33
C GLU A 47 2.57 -2.73 2.36
N LEU A 48 1.73 -2.45 1.35
CA LEU A 48 0.46 -3.13 1.16
C LEU A 48 0.63 -4.52 0.54
N LEU A 49 1.53 -4.66 -0.44
CA LEU A 49 1.77 -5.93 -1.11
C LEU A 49 2.51 -6.94 -0.22
N ALA A 50 3.49 -6.49 0.56
CA ALA A 50 4.37 -7.39 1.30
C ALA A 50 3.64 -8.34 2.29
N PRO A 51 2.64 -7.89 3.08
CA PRO A 51 1.84 -8.78 3.92
C PRO A 51 1.08 -9.85 3.12
N ILE A 52 0.58 -9.52 1.92
CA ILE A 52 -0.12 -10.48 1.04
C ILE A 52 0.84 -11.59 0.62
N VAL A 53 2.02 -11.21 0.11
CA VAL A 53 3.06 -12.17 -0.31
C VAL A 53 3.54 -13.03 0.86
N PHE A 54 3.64 -12.44 2.05
CA PHE A 54 4.04 -13.17 3.26
C PHE A 54 2.98 -14.18 3.71
N ILE A 55 1.70 -13.81 3.71
CA ILE A 55 0.61 -14.71 4.11
C ILE A 55 0.52 -15.90 3.15
N LEU A 56 0.58 -15.67 1.84
CA LEU A 56 0.58 -16.75 0.85
C LEU A 56 1.75 -17.73 1.05
N HIS A 57 2.94 -17.19 1.39
CA HIS A 57 4.07 -18.04 1.77
C HIS A 57 3.79 -18.85 3.03
N CYS A 58 3.28 -18.23 4.09
CA CYS A 58 2.91 -18.92 5.33
C CYS A 58 1.87 -20.02 5.11
N ASP A 59 0.84 -19.76 4.30
CA ASP A 59 -0.20 -20.74 3.98
C ASP A 59 0.38 -21.92 3.21
N HIS A 60 1.29 -21.67 2.26
CA HIS A 60 2.00 -22.73 1.57
C HIS A 60 2.90 -23.55 2.51
N GLN A 61 3.63 -22.91 3.43
CA GLN A 61 4.44 -23.61 4.44
C GLN A 61 3.56 -24.48 5.35
N ALA A 62 2.43 -23.95 5.83
CA ALA A 62 1.48 -24.70 6.63
C ALA A 62 0.89 -25.89 5.86
N PHE A 63 0.61 -25.71 4.57
CA PHE A 63 0.14 -26.76 3.68
C PHE A 63 1.17 -27.87 3.48
N GLN A 64 2.45 -27.52 3.28
CA GLN A 64 3.53 -28.50 3.17
C GLN A 64 3.59 -29.38 4.42
N HIS A 65 3.58 -28.77 5.60
CA HIS A 65 3.60 -29.51 6.88
C HIS A 65 2.35 -30.38 7.07
N ALA A 66 1.15 -29.86 6.76
CA ALA A 66 -0.09 -30.64 6.85
C ALA A 66 -0.07 -31.85 5.89
N SER A 67 0.52 -31.70 4.71
CA SER A 67 0.63 -32.75 3.69
C SER A 67 1.52 -33.92 4.09
N GLU A 68 2.35 -33.79 5.13
CA GLU A 68 3.14 -34.91 5.68
C GLU A 68 2.26 -35.93 6.42
N THR A 69 1.13 -35.48 6.95
CA THR A 69 0.25 -36.29 7.81
C THR A 69 -1.12 -36.56 7.20
N ALA A 70 -1.50 -35.79 6.18
CA ALA A 70 -2.80 -35.86 5.53
C ALA A 70 -2.66 -35.96 4.00
N SER A 71 -3.71 -36.43 3.35
CA SER A 71 -3.84 -36.37 1.89
C SER A 71 -4.69 -35.16 1.50
N PRO A 72 -4.09 -34.01 1.16
CA PRO A 72 -4.85 -32.82 0.79
C PRO A 72 -5.65 -33.05 -0.50
N SER A 73 -6.82 -32.41 -0.58
CA SER A 73 -7.68 -32.44 -1.74
C SER A 73 -7.01 -31.80 -2.98
N ALA A 74 -7.55 -32.08 -4.16
CA ALA A 74 -7.03 -31.49 -5.40
C ALA A 74 -7.17 -29.97 -5.41
N GLU A 75 -8.26 -29.45 -4.84
CA GLU A 75 -8.53 -28.01 -4.71
C GLU A 75 -7.47 -27.34 -3.85
N MET A 76 -7.10 -27.94 -2.71
CA MET A 76 -6.08 -27.38 -1.82
C MET A 76 -4.71 -27.33 -2.50
N LYS A 77 -4.35 -28.38 -3.25
CA LYS A 77 -3.11 -28.42 -4.04
C LYS A 77 -3.07 -27.33 -5.11
N SER A 78 -4.22 -27.04 -5.73
CA SER A 78 -4.31 -25.97 -6.74
C SER A 78 -4.24 -24.59 -6.10
N LEU A 79 -4.92 -24.37 -4.98
CA LEU A 79 -5.01 -23.07 -4.30
C LEU A 79 -3.68 -22.66 -3.65
N LEU A 80 -2.91 -23.62 -3.13
CA LEU A 80 -1.66 -23.37 -2.41
C LEU A 80 -0.44 -23.78 -3.25
N ASN A 81 -0.57 -23.72 -4.58
CA ASN A 81 0.53 -24.03 -5.51
C ASN A 81 1.55 -22.87 -5.53
N PRO A 82 2.82 -23.12 -5.16
CA PRO A 82 3.83 -22.07 -5.10
C PRO A 82 4.19 -21.48 -6.49
N GLU A 83 3.91 -22.18 -7.59
CA GLU A 83 4.10 -21.67 -8.96
C GLU A 83 3.17 -20.49 -9.27
N PHE A 84 2.02 -20.38 -8.58
CA PHE A 84 1.03 -19.34 -8.81
C PHE A 84 1.03 -18.24 -7.74
N HIS A 85 1.94 -18.28 -6.76
CA HIS A 85 2.00 -17.28 -5.69
C HIS A 85 2.08 -15.83 -6.19
N GLU A 86 2.85 -15.54 -7.23
CA GLU A 86 2.92 -14.19 -7.80
C GLU A 86 1.59 -13.76 -8.43
N HIS A 87 0.90 -14.70 -9.10
CA HIS A 87 -0.38 -14.46 -9.75
C HIS A 87 -1.48 -14.21 -8.72
N ASP A 88 -1.52 -15.03 -7.66
CA ASP A 88 -2.49 -14.89 -6.57
C ASP A 88 -2.23 -13.60 -5.78
N ALA A 89 -0.97 -13.30 -5.48
CA ALA A 89 -0.58 -12.04 -4.84
C ALA A 89 -0.96 -10.83 -5.70
N TYR A 90 -0.74 -10.90 -7.01
CA TYR A 90 -1.14 -9.85 -7.94
C TYR A 90 -2.66 -9.62 -7.95
N ALA A 91 -3.45 -10.70 -8.01
CA ALA A 91 -4.90 -10.61 -8.01
C ALA A 91 -5.42 -10.02 -6.69
N MET A 92 -4.92 -10.49 -5.54
CA MET A 92 -5.28 -9.97 -4.23
C MET A 92 -4.86 -8.51 -4.06
N PHE A 93 -3.66 -8.15 -4.51
CA PHE A 93 -3.16 -6.78 -4.45
C PHE A 93 -3.98 -5.84 -5.33
N SER A 94 -4.32 -6.27 -6.56
CA SER A 94 -5.17 -5.50 -7.47
C SER A 94 -6.54 -5.23 -6.84
N GLN A 95 -7.15 -6.26 -6.25
CA GLN A 95 -8.43 -6.13 -5.55
C GLN A 95 -8.36 -5.20 -4.32
N LEU A 96 -7.26 -5.25 -3.56
CA LEU A 96 -7.02 -4.32 -2.46
C LEU A 96 -6.93 -2.87 -2.97
N MET A 97 -6.19 -2.69 -4.07
CA MET A 97 -5.95 -1.38 -4.65
C MET A 97 -7.20 -0.71 -5.20
N GLU A 98 -8.25 -1.43 -5.61
CA GLU A 98 -9.56 -0.83 -5.95
C GLU A 98 -10.13 0.03 -4.81
N THR A 99 -9.82 -0.31 -3.56
CA THR A 99 -10.27 0.45 -2.38
C THR A 99 -9.23 1.43 -1.85
N ALA A 100 -7.94 1.12 -2.06
CA ALA A 100 -6.83 1.91 -1.55
C ALA A 100 -6.35 3.00 -2.52
N GLU A 101 -6.63 2.88 -3.82
CA GLU A 101 -6.23 3.82 -4.87
C GLU A 101 -6.48 5.29 -4.50
N PRO A 102 -7.64 5.71 -3.95
CA PRO A 102 -7.88 7.11 -3.62
C PRO A 102 -6.84 7.70 -2.65
N TRP A 103 -6.15 6.86 -1.88
CA TRP A 103 -5.16 7.24 -0.88
C TRP A 103 -3.78 7.48 -1.54
N PHE A 104 -3.55 6.93 -2.72
CA PHE A 104 -2.32 7.09 -3.52
C PHE A 104 -2.49 8.09 -4.66
N SER A 105 -3.73 8.34 -5.06
CA SER A 105 -4.05 9.30 -6.11
C SER A 105 -3.90 10.73 -5.60
N SER A 106 -3.13 11.53 -6.33
CA SER A 106 -3.10 12.99 -6.17
C SER A 106 -4.23 13.67 -6.96
N PHE A 107 -5.00 12.90 -7.75
CA PHE A 107 -6.11 13.41 -8.51
C PHE A 107 -7.33 13.62 -7.61
N GLU A 108 -7.74 14.87 -7.48
CA GLU A 108 -9.17 15.16 -7.50
C GLU A 108 -9.72 14.49 -8.76
N ARG A 109 -10.61 13.50 -8.63
CA ARG A 109 -11.41 12.99 -9.76
C ARG A 109 -11.78 14.19 -10.61
N GLU A 110 -11.43 14.19 -11.90
CA GLU A 110 -11.74 15.23 -12.88
C GLU A 110 -13.25 15.54 -12.89
N VAL A 111 -13.74 16.29 -11.92
CA VAL A 111 -14.99 17.04 -12.02
C VAL A 111 -14.60 18.40 -12.56
N ARG A 112 -14.08 18.41 -13.80
CA ARG A 112 -14.01 19.55 -14.74
C ARG A 112 -13.13 19.17 -15.92
N LYS A 113 -13.72 18.49 -16.91
CA LYS A 113 -13.35 18.78 -18.29
C LYS A 113 -13.70 20.25 -18.54
N GLY A 114 -12.71 21.13 -18.41
CA GLY A 114 -12.81 22.54 -18.74
C GLY A 114 -12.50 23.46 -17.57
N LYS A 115 -11.22 23.70 -17.31
CA LYS A 115 -10.59 25.02 -17.39
C LYS A 115 -9.12 24.90 -17.00
N ASP A 116 -8.28 25.57 -17.77
CA ASP A 116 -6.85 25.72 -17.54
C ASP A 116 -6.57 26.12 -16.09
N GLU A 117 -6.04 25.19 -15.29
CA GLU A 117 -5.33 25.53 -14.05
C GLU A 117 -3.89 25.06 -14.21
N VAL A 118 -3.00 26.05 -14.05
CA VAL A 118 -1.57 25.97 -14.23
C VAL A 118 -1.01 24.91 -13.29
N MET A 119 -0.49 23.83 -13.88
CA MET A 119 0.29 22.83 -13.17
C MET A 119 1.57 23.51 -12.65
N THR A 120 1.56 23.97 -11.39
CA THR A 120 2.77 24.42 -10.69
C THR A 120 3.64 23.20 -10.42
N SER A 121 4.34 22.76 -11.46
CA SER A 121 5.45 21.83 -11.34
C SER A 121 6.58 22.56 -10.63
N ILE A 122 6.77 22.25 -9.35
CA ILE A 122 7.95 22.70 -8.61
C ILE A 122 9.14 21.95 -9.23
N PRO A 123 10.06 22.61 -9.94
CA PRO A 123 11.20 21.92 -10.50
C PRO A 123 12.05 21.36 -9.35
N PHE A 124 12.54 20.13 -9.50
CA PHE A 124 13.32 19.36 -8.50
C PHE A 124 12.55 18.77 -7.31
N ALA A 125 11.21 18.81 -7.30
CA ALA A 125 10.42 18.09 -6.30
C ALA A 125 10.67 16.58 -6.40
N ARG A 126 11.10 15.98 -5.29
CA ARG A 126 11.21 14.53 -5.13
C ARG A 126 9.82 13.95 -4.86
N PRO A 127 9.56 12.66 -5.08
CA PRO A 127 8.25 12.05 -4.80
C PRO A 127 7.77 12.24 -3.34
N GLN A 128 8.70 12.36 -2.41
CA GLN A 128 8.49 12.69 -0.98
C GLN A 128 8.04 14.16 -0.73
N ASP A 129 8.20 15.04 -1.73
CA ASP A 129 7.75 16.44 -1.68
C ASP A 129 6.34 16.61 -2.29
N ALA A 130 5.78 15.54 -2.87
CA ALA A 130 4.36 15.49 -3.19
C ALA A 130 3.61 15.33 -1.86
N GLY A 131 2.91 16.37 -1.44
CA GLY A 131 2.12 16.34 -0.21
C GLY A 131 1.15 15.14 -0.16
N PRO A 132 0.67 14.75 1.04
CA PRO A 132 -0.29 13.67 1.19
C PRO A 132 -1.46 13.80 0.23
N SER A 133 -1.96 12.66 -0.27
CA SER A 133 -3.16 12.67 -1.12
C SER A 133 -4.31 13.41 -0.43
N VAL A 134 -5.14 14.10 -1.22
CA VAL A 134 -6.30 14.84 -0.71
C VAL A 134 -7.20 13.93 0.13
N ALA A 135 -7.30 12.64 -0.23
CA ALA A 135 -8.07 11.66 0.53
C ALA A 135 -7.49 11.42 1.93
N ILE A 136 -6.17 11.25 2.05
CA ILE A 136 -5.49 11.11 3.35
C ILE A 136 -5.67 12.38 4.17
N VAL A 137 -5.40 13.55 3.60
CA VAL A 137 -5.57 14.85 4.29
C VAL A 137 -6.99 15.00 4.82
N THR A 138 -7.99 14.74 3.98
CA THR A 138 -9.41 14.82 4.36
C THR A 138 -9.75 13.86 5.50
N LYS A 139 -9.24 12.63 5.42
CA LYS A 139 -9.51 11.60 6.44
C LYS A 139 -8.86 11.93 7.77
N VAL A 140 -7.59 12.36 7.77
CA VAL A 140 -6.86 12.68 9.00
C VAL A 140 -7.44 13.95 9.65
N ASN A 141 -7.81 14.97 8.88
CA ASN A 141 -8.52 16.15 9.40
C ASN A 141 -9.87 15.76 10.00
N ARG A 142 -10.64 14.88 9.34
CA ARG A 142 -11.90 14.37 9.92
C ARG A 142 -11.67 13.65 11.24
N ILE A 143 -10.61 12.84 11.34
CA ILE A 143 -10.25 12.15 12.59
C ILE A 143 -9.96 13.20 13.67
N GLN A 144 -9.10 14.18 13.41
CA GLN A 144 -8.73 15.20 14.40
C GLN A 144 -9.91 16.09 14.82
N ASP A 145 -10.59 16.69 13.85
CA ASP A 145 -11.54 17.79 14.10
C ASP A 145 -12.94 17.30 14.45
N GLN A 146 -13.26 16.03 14.16
CA GLN A 146 -14.55 15.44 14.49
C GLN A 146 -14.42 14.34 15.53
N LEU A 147 -13.57 13.33 15.30
CA LEU A 147 -13.53 12.15 16.17
C LEU A 147 -12.76 12.42 17.47
N VAL A 148 -11.52 12.92 17.38
CA VAL A 148 -10.72 13.26 18.57
C VAL A 148 -11.42 14.36 19.35
N LYS A 149 -11.83 15.45 18.70
CA LYS A 149 -12.59 16.53 19.37
C LYS A 149 -13.82 16.04 20.14
N LYS A 150 -14.55 15.05 19.60
CA LYS A 150 -15.76 14.50 20.23
C LYS A 150 -15.45 13.58 21.41
N HIS A 151 -14.39 12.78 21.32
CA HIS A 151 -14.10 11.72 22.29
C HIS A 151 -13.01 12.08 23.30
N ASP A 152 -12.12 13.00 22.97
CA ASP A 152 -11.02 13.50 23.79
C ASP A 152 -10.70 14.97 23.44
N ILE A 153 -11.46 15.88 24.06
CA ILE A 153 -11.31 17.32 23.83
C ILE A 153 -9.98 17.86 24.35
N GLU A 154 -9.42 17.25 25.40
CA GLU A 154 -8.14 17.68 25.99
C GLU A 154 -6.99 17.41 25.02
N LEU A 155 -6.94 16.21 24.44
CA LEU A 155 -5.97 15.86 23.40
C LEU A 155 -6.12 16.76 22.17
N HIS A 156 -7.34 16.98 21.69
CA HIS A 156 -7.61 17.86 20.54
C HIS A 156 -7.08 19.28 20.81
N MET A 157 -7.41 19.87 21.95
CA MET A 157 -6.94 21.20 22.32
C MET A 157 -5.42 21.24 22.50
N HIS A 158 -4.81 20.18 23.06
CA HIS A 158 -3.36 20.13 23.25
C HIS A 158 -2.61 20.10 21.93
N LEU A 159 -3.03 19.25 20.99
CA LEU A 159 -2.46 19.17 19.64
C LEU A 159 -2.60 20.51 18.89
N ASN A 160 -3.77 21.16 18.98
CA ASN A 160 -3.99 22.47 18.37
C ASN A 160 -3.13 23.57 19.01
N ARG A 161 -2.96 23.57 20.35
CA ARG A 161 -2.10 24.55 21.04
C ARG A 161 -0.63 24.40 20.66
N LEU A 162 -0.19 23.18 20.38
CA LEU A 162 1.17 22.89 19.92
C LEU A 162 1.35 23.07 18.41
N GLU A 163 0.30 23.47 17.69
CA GLU A 163 0.29 23.60 16.23
C GLU A 163 0.73 22.31 15.50
N ILE A 164 0.44 21.15 16.11
CA ILE A 164 0.77 19.85 15.52
C ILE A 164 -0.29 19.53 14.49
N ALA A 165 0.05 19.72 13.22
CA ALA A 165 -0.83 19.41 12.10
C ALA A 165 -1.12 17.90 12.04
N PRO A 166 -2.38 17.48 11.80
CA PRO A 166 -2.75 16.06 11.84
C PRO A 166 -1.95 15.17 10.89
N GLN A 167 -1.50 15.73 9.77
CA GLN A 167 -0.72 15.07 8.73
C GLN A 167 0.66 14.61 9.23
N ILE A 168 1.17 15.15 10.35
CA ILE A 168 2.48 14.80 10.90
C ILE A 168 2.46 13.42 11.56
N TYR A 169 1.33 13.02 12.15
CA TYR A 169 1.21 11.75 12.89
C TYR A 169 0.15 10.80 12.32
N GLY A 170 -0.71 11.30 11.43
CA GLY A 170 -1.75 10.50 10.78
C GLY A 170 -1.30 9.79 9.51
N MET A 171 -0.03 9.94 9.14
CA MET A 171 0.65 9.24 8.04
C MET A 171 1.65 8.23 8.57
#